data_AF-A0A699YZV6-F1
#
_entry.id   AF-A0A699YZV6-F1
#
_cell.length_a   1.000
_cell.length_b   1.000
_cell.length_c   1.000
_cell.angle_alpha   90.00
_cell.angle_beta   90.00
_cell.angle_gamma   90.00
#
_symmetry.space_group_name_H-M   'P 1'
#
loop_
_entity.id
_entity.type
_entity.pdbx_description
1 polymer ?
#
loop_
_entity_poly.entity_id
_entity_poly.type
_entity_poly.pdbx_seq_one_letter_code
_entity_poly.pdbx_strand_id
1 'polypeptide(L)'
;MHLAQLQTLSPWLAHLTTWHVALLLVVETVPPTMLLLPAAQGGLTAAVGLYSTLGCLLLTAAVAAMGKGLELGVTDSEFEVVQQALGNSDRYYRVMATDINTRPNSAQRASLAFRSVVAAWLSSRNDAALAACGLCFVDVLFLGGLWRASGDLTAPVVAAVLINAVDYWNAHQAVLKREAKVSQHNRSDGSGSHSRANDL
;
A
#
# COMPACT_ATOMS: atom_id res chain seq x y z
N MET A 1 0.09 -1.57 -4.44
CA MET A 1 -0.59 -1.83 -3.15
C MET A 1 0.23 -2.80 -2.30
N HIS A 2 0.66 -2.39 -1.11
CA HIS A 2 1.49 -3.20 -0.22
C HIS A 2 0.68 -4.35 0.36
N LEU A 3 1.27 -5.55 0.46
CA LEU A 3 0.64 -6.75 1.04
C LEU A 3 0.08 -6.53 2.46
N ALA A 4 0.66 -5.59 3.20
CA ALA A 4 0.21 -5.18 4.53
C ALA A 4 -1.15 -4.48 4.50
N GLN A 5 -1.37 -3.49 3.60
CA GLN A 5 -2.67 -2.83 3.45
C GLN A 5 -3.77 -3.80 3.01
N LEU A 6 -3.40 -4.76 2.17
CA LEU A 6 -4.27 -5.82 1.69
C LEU A 6 -4.69 -6.78 2.81
N GLN A 7 -3.81 -7.05 3.79
CA GLN A 7 -4.15 -7.84 4.98
C GLN A 7 -5.10 -7.11 5.93
N THR A 8 -4.87 -5.80 6.16
CA THR A 8 -5.74 -4.99 7.03
C THR A 8 -7.14 -4.81 6.44
N LEU A 9 -7.24 -4.68 5.12
CA LEU A 9 -8.51 -4.50 4.41
C LEU A 9 -9.22 -5.81 4.07
N SER A 10 -8.53 -6.97 4.08
CA SER A 10 -9.12 -8.26 3.68
C SER A 10 -10.41 -8.66 4.41
N PRO A 11 -10.57 -8.52 5.75
CA PRO A 11 -11.80 -8.95 6.41
C PRO A 11 -13.00 -8.04 6.07
N TRP A 12 -12.72 -6.78 5.72
CA TRP A 12 -13.72 -5.79 5.32
C TRP A 12 -14.11 -5.99 3.84
N LEU A 13 -13.13 -6.23 2.97
CA LEU A 13 -13.33 -6.48 1.54
C LEU A 13 -14.11 -7.77 1.27
N ALA A 14 -13.91 -8.82 2.08
CA ALA A 14 -14.57 -10.11 1.88
C ALA A 14 -16.11 -10.07 1.99
N HIS A 15 -16.68 -9.04 2.64
CA HIS A 15 -18.12 -8.90 2.86
C HIS A 15 -18.78 -7.76 2.06
N LEU A 16 -17.99 -6.99 1.31
CA LEU A 16 -18.52 -5.85 0.56
C LEU A 16 -19.13 -6.30 -0.76
N THR A 17 -20.43 -6.05 -0.94
CA THR A 17 -21.07 -6.22 -2.25
C THR A 17 -20.53 -5.18 -3.24
N THR A 18 -20.62 -5.46 -4.54
CA THR A 18 -20.08 -4.62 -5.63
C THR A 18 -20.52 -3.15 -5.56
N TRP A 19 -21.70 -2.89 -4.99
CA TRP A 19 -22.21 -1.54 -4.75
C TRP A 19 -21.50 -0.81 -3.62
N HIS A 20 -21.19 -1.50 -2.51
CA HIS A 20 -20.43 -0.89 -1.43
C HIS A 20 -19.00 -0.59 -1.86
N VAL A 21 -18.42 -1.47 -2.68
CA VAL A 21 -17.13 -1.25 -3.34
C VAL A 21 -17.14 0.03 -4.19
N ALA A 22 -18.15 0.18 -5.06
CA ALA A 22 -18.27 1.36 -5.91
C ALA A 22 -18.45 2.66 -5.10
N LEU A 23 -19.21 2.59 -4.01
CA LEU A 23 -19.46 3.74 -3.14
C LEU A 23 -18.21 4.12 -2.34
N LEU A 24 -17.44 3.13 -1.86
CA LEU A 24 -16.15 3.35 -1.21
C LEU A 24 -15.18 4.04 -2.17
N LEU A 25 -15.17 3.60 -3.42
CA LEU A 25 -14.33 4.14 -4.48
C LEU A 25 -14.67 5.61 -4.76
N VAL A 26 -15.96 5.97 -4.86
CA VAL A 26 -16.39 7.36 -4.99
C VAL A 26 -16.00 8.18 -3.75
N VAL A 27 -16.23 7.66 -2.54
CA VAL A 27 -15.90 8.36 -1.28
C VAL A 27 -14.40 8.53 -1.07
N GLU A 28 -13.57 7.63 -1.58
CA GLU A 28 -12.12 7.71 -1.44
C GLU A 28 -11.47 8.55 -2.54
N THR A 29 -12.10 8.65 -3.71
CA THR A 29 -11.57 9.40 -4.86
C THR A 29 -12.04 10.85 -4.93
N VAL A 30 -13.29 11.13 -4.54
CA VAL A 30 -13.90 12.46 -4.69
C VAL A 30 -13.31 13.50 -3.72
N PRO A 31 -13.12 13.25 -2.42
CA PRO A 31 -12.54 14.22 -1.51
C PRO A 31 -11.10 14.64 -1.84
N PRO A 32 -10.15 13.74 -2.17
CA PRO A 32 -8.79 14.16 -2.52
C PRO A 32 -8.73 14.84 -3.90
N THR A 33 -9.56 14.44 -4.88
CA THR A 33 -9.65 15.18 -6.15
C THR A 33 -10.21 16.59 -5.94
N MET A 34 -11.24 16.74 -5.10
CA MET A 34 -11.78 18.05 -4.71
C MET A 34 -10.78 18.90 -3.94
N LEU A 35 -10.00 18.33 -3.02
CA LEU A 35 -8.98 19.04 -2.24
C LEU A 35 -7.73 19.43 -3.04
N LEU A 36 -7.33 18.61 -4.02
CA LEU A 36 -6.19 18.89 -4.90
C LEU A 36 -6.50 19.97 -5.95
N LEU A 37 -7.78 20.22 -6.23
CA LEU A 37 -8.22 21.30 -7.10
C LEU A 37 -8.35 22.60 -6.27
N PRO A 38 -7.55 23.65 -6.51
CA PRO A 38 -7.73 24.99 -5.98
C PRO A 38 -9.13 25.56 -6.28
N ALA A 39 -9.87 24.95 -7.21
CA ALA A 39 -11.25 25.28 -7.55
C ALA A 39 -12.20 25.08 -6.36
N ALA A 40 -11.90 24.18 -5.43
CA ALA A 40 -12.72 23.94 -4.24
C ALA A 40 -12.51 24.98 -3.12
N GLN A 41 -11.35 25.65 -3.07
CA GLN A 41 -11.02 26.59 -1.98
C GLN A 41 -11.01 28.07 -2.39
N GLY A 42 -10.85 28.40 -3.68
CA GLY A 42 -10.74 29.79 -4.16
C GLY A 42 -11.80 30.24 -5.17
N GLY A 43 -12.75 29.39 -5.54
CA GLY A 43 -13.69 29.61 -6.64
C GLY A 43 -13.09 29.27 -8.00
N LEU A 44 -13.94 28.73 -8.91
CA LEU A 44 -13.54 28.23 -10.24
C LEU A 44 -12.65 29.21 -11.03
N THR A 45 -12.90 30.51 -10.92
CA THR A 45 -12.19 31.56 -11.66
C THR A 45 -10.74 31.78 -11.19
N ALA A 46 -10.46 31.69 -9.88
CA ALA A 46 -9.10 31.80 -9.34
C ALA A 46 -8.26 30.55 -9.64
N ALA A 47 -8.91 29.39 -9.65
CA ALA A 47 -8.27 28.12 -9.97
C ALA A 47 -7.93 27.98 -11.46
N VAL A 48 -8.80 28.49 -12.35
CA VAL A 48 -8.50 28.62 -13.78
C VAL A 48 -7.29 29.53 -14.00
N GLY A 49 -7.18 30.63 -13.25
CA GLY A 49 -6.02 31.52 -13.27
C GLY A 49 -4.72 30.84 -12.80
N LEU A 50 -4.79 30.08 -11.71
CA LEU A 50 -3.65 29.33 -11.15
C LEU A 50 -3.15 28.23 -12.11
N TYR A 51 -4.04 27.38 -12.65
CA TYR A 51 -3.65 26.32 -13.59
C TYR A 51 -3.47 26.78 -15.04
N SER A 52 -3.78 28.05 -15.36
CA SER A 52 -3.44 28.64 -16.66
C SER A 52 -1.93 28.68 -16.89
N THR A 53 -1.12 28.61 -15.83
CA THR A 53 0.34 28.53 -15.91
C THR A 53 0.84 27.12 -15.59
N LEU A 54 1.61 26.56 -16.53
CA LEU A 54 2.20 25.22 -16.43
C LEU A 54 3.07 25.06 -15.16
N GLY A 55 3.65 26.17 -14.68
CA GLY A 55 4.46 26.20 -13.45
C GLY A 55 3.67 25.91 -12.17
N CYS A 56 2.44 26.42 -12.03
CA CYS A 56 1.62 26.14 -10.85
C CYS A 56 1.15 24.68 -10.82
N LEU A 57 0.82 24.10 -11.97
CA LEU A 57 0.49 22.68 -12.09
C LEU A 57 1.66 21.79 -11.64
N LEU A 58 2.87 22.09 -12.10
CA LEU A 58 4.10 21.39 -11.70
C LEU A 58 4.37 21.52 -10.20
N LEU A 59 4.16 22.70 -9.63
CA LEU A 59 4.36 22.95 -8.19
C LEU A 59 3.32 22.19 -7.35
N THR A 60 2.04 22.19 -7.75
CA THR A 60 1.00 21.41 -7.09
C THR A 60 1.29 19.91 -7.18
N ALA A 61 1.71 19.42 -8.35
CA ALA A 61 2.11 18.02 -8.52
C ALA A 61 3.30 17.66 -7.61
N ALA A 62 4.30 18.54 -7.50
CA ALA A 62 5.46 18.32 -6.62
C ALA A 62 5.06 18.29 -5.14
N VAL A 63 4.22 19.22 -4.68
CA VAL A 63 3.74 19.26 -3.29
C VAL A 63 2.88 18.04 -2.97
N ALA A 64 1.98 17.64 -3.87
CA ALA A 64 1.15 16.45 -3.71
C ALA A 64 2.00 15.17 -3.65
N ALA A 65 2.98 15.03 -4.56
CA ALA A 65 3.90 13.90 -4.59
C ALA A 65 4.76 13.83 -3.32
N MET A 66 5.22 14.98 -2.80
CA MET A 66 5.95 15.05 -1.53
C MET A 66 5.05 14.64 -0.36
N GLY A 67 3.80 15.12 -0.32
CA GLY A 67 2.82 14.72 0.68
C GLY A 67 2.59 13.20 0.68
N LYS A 68 2.43 12.59 -0.51
CA LYS A 68 2.32 11.14 -0.63
C LYS A 68 3.58 10.38 -0.24
N GLY A 69 4.76 10.95 -0.49
CA GLY A 69 6.03 10.39 -0.03
C GLY A 69 6.15 10.36 1.49
N LEU A 70 5.70 11.43 2.15
CA LEU A 70 5.68 11.50 3.61
C LEU A 70 4.65 10.55 4.22
N GLU A 71 3.49 10.37 3.58
CA GLU A 71 2.44 9.45 4.04
C GLU A 71 2.87 7.97 3.94
N LEU A 72 3.63 7.61 2.90
CA LEU A 72 4.11 6.24 2.66
C LEU A 72 5.50 5.98 3.25
N GLY A 73 6.20 7.03 3.67
CA GLY A 73 7.47 6.96 4.36
C GLY A 73 7.34 6.18 5.67
N VAL A 74 8.44 5.57 6.10
CA VAL A 74 8.52 5.00 7.45
C VAL A 74 8.49 6.19 8.42
N THR A 75 7.52 6.20 9.34
CA THR A 75 7.48 7.25 10.36
C THR A 75 8.69 7.14 11.27
N ASP A 76 9.14 8.25 11.85
CA ASP A 76 10.30 8.25 12.76
C ASP A 76 10.11 7.25 13.91
N SER A 77 8.87 7.11 14.40
CA SER A 77 8.52 6.14 15.44
C SER A 77 8.60 4.68 14.97
N GLU A 78 8.14 4.36 13.76
CA GLU A 78 8.30 3.03 13.18
C GLU A 78 9.78 2.70 12.97
N PHE A 79 10.56 3.66 12.49
CA PHE A 79 12.00 3.49 12.29
C PHE A 79 12.72 3.24 13.62
N GLU A 80 12.42 4.01 14.67
CA GLU A 80 13.00 3.84 16.00
C GLU A 80 12.71 2.45 16.58
N VAL A 81 11.46 1.98 16.48
CA VAL A 81 11.07 0.64 16.95
C VAL A 81 11.81 -0.45 16.18
N VAL A 82 11.92 -0.32 14.86
CA VAL A 82 12.67 -1.27 14.03
C VAL A 82 14.16 -1.25 14.38
N GLN A 83 14.74 -0.08 14.61
CA GLN A 83 16.14 0.08 15.00
C GLN A 83 16.41 -0.50 16.39
N GLN A 84 15.49 -0.30 17.34
CA GLN A 84 15.55 -0.90 18.68
C GLN A 84 15.43 -2.43 18.61
N ALA A 85 14.53 -2.94 17.76
CA ALA A 85 14.40 -4.38 17.51
C ALA A 85 15.66 -4.97 16.87
N LEU A 86 16.30 -4.25 15.94
CA LEU A 86 17.59 -4.64 15.35
C LEU A 86 18.71 -4.71 16.38
N GLY A 87 18.79 -3.72 17.28
CA GLY A 87 19.76 -3.69 18.38
C GLY A 87 19.53 -4.81 19.40
N ASN A 88 18.28 -5.12 19.71
CA ASN A 88 17.90 -6.16 20.66
C ASN A 88 17.86 -7.58 20.07
N SER A 89 17.87 -7.72 18.75
CA SER A 89 17.72 -9.01 18.06
C SER A 89 18.76 -10.06 18.49
N ASP A 90 20.04 -9.67 18.61
CA ASP A 90 21.10 -10.60 19.02
C ASP A 90 20.88 -11.11 20.46
N ARG A 91 20.42 -10.25 21.37
CA ARG A 91 20.11 -10.65 22.76
C ARG A 91 18.88 -11.54 22.79
N TYR A 92 17.84 -11.18 22.04
CA TYR A 92 16.60 -11.95 21.96
C TYR A 92 16.84 -13.37 21.45
N TYR A 93 17.53 -13.53 20.31
CA TYR A 93 17.79 -14.86 19.74
C TYR A 93 18.76 -15.69 20.59
N ARG A 94 19.71 -15.07 21.30
CA ARG A 94 20.56 -15.78 22.27
C ARG A 94 19.77 -16.27 23.47
N VAL A 95 18.85 -15.47 24.00
CA VAL A 95 17.97 -15.86 25.12
C VAL A 95 17.01 -16.97 24.69
N MET A 96 16.42 -16.87 23.49
CA MET A 96 15.51 -17.90 22.96
C MET A 96 16.20 -19.22 22.62
N ALA A 97 17.52 -19.21 22.39
CA ALA A 97 18.31 -20.41 22.14
C ALA A 97 18.86 -21.07 23.42
N THR A 98 18.45 -20.61 24.61
CA THR A 98 18.84 -21.24 25.89
C THR A 98 18.14 -22.57 26.16
N ASP A 99 17.25 -23.01 25.27
CA ASP A 99 16.64 -24.33 25.34
C ASP A 99 17.69 -25.44 25.13
N ILE A 100 17.57 -26.54 25.88
CA ILE A 100 18.64 -27.57 26.05
C ILE A 100 19.06 -28.24 24.73
N ASN A 101 18.23 -28.13 23.68
CA ASN A 101 18.46 -28.74 22.37
C ASN A 101 18.89 -27.76 21.25
N THR A 102 18.97 -26.45 21.52
CA THR A 102 19.33 -25.46 20.49
C THR A 102 20.83 -25.22 20.42
N ARG A 103 21.42 -25.43 19.24
CA ARG A 103 22.85 -25.16 19.00
C ARG A 103 23.10 -23.65 19.01
N PRO A 104 24.17 -23.13 19.65
CA PRO A 104 24.46 -21.70 19.67
C PRO A 104 24.63 -21.06 18.28
N ASN A 105 25.03 -21.86 17.28
CA ASN A 105 25.15 -21.41 15.88
C ASN A 105 23.79 -21.13 15.20
N SER A 106 22.66 -21.67 15.69
CA SER A 106 21.34 -21.37 15.11
C SER A 106 20.84 -19.98 15.51
N ALA A 107 21.12 -19.54 16.74
CA ALA A 107 20.74 -18.22 17.24
C ALA A 107 21.37 -17.09 16.40
N GLN A 108 22.66 -17.20 16.10
CA GLN A 108 23.38 -16.21 15.30
C GLN A 108 22.90 -16.20 13.83
N ARG A 109 22.55 -17.35 13.27
CA ARG A 109 21.96 -17.41 11.92
C ARG A 109 20.57 -16.78 11.88
N ALA A 110 19.75 -16.99 12.92
CA ALA A 110 18.42 -16.41 13.02
C ALA A 110 18.48 -14.88 13.16
N SER A 111 19.40 -14.34 13.96
CA SER A 111 19.56 -12.88 14.09
C SER A 111 20.05 -12.24 12.79
N LEU A 112 20.99 -12.87 12.07
CA LEU A 112 21.42 -12.40 10.75
C LEU A 112 20.30 -12.47 9.71
N ALA A 113 19.52 -13.55 9.70
CA ALA A 113 18.35 -13.67 8.82
C ALA A 113 17.33 -12.56 9.11
N PHE A 114 17.02 -12.30 10.38
CA PHE A 114 16.14 -11.20 10.78
C PHE A 114 16.66 -9.84 10.29
N ARG A 115 17.95 -9.54 10.51
CA ARG A 115 18.58 -8.30 10.01
C ARG A 115 18.47 -8.17 8.50
N SER A 116 18.67 -9.26 7.74
CA SER A 116 18.53 -9.24 6.29
C SER A 116 17.10 -8.97 5.83
N VAL A 117 16.10 -9.54 6.51
CA VAL A 117 14.68 -9.31 6.21
C VAL A 117 14.30 -7.86 6.50
N VAL A 118 14.76 -7.30 7.62
CA VAL A 118 14.50 -5.90 7.97
C VAL A 118 15.14 -4.95 6.96
N ALA A 119 16.39 -5.21 6.56
CA ALA A 119 17.06 -4.40 5.54
C ALA A 119 16.35 -4.46 4.18
N ALA A 120 15.94 -5.66 3.75
CA ALA A 120 15.16 -5.84 2.52
C ALA A 120 13.80 -5.15 2.60
N TRP A 121 13.13 -5.22 3.77
CA TRP A 121 11.86 -4.54 4.00
C TRP A 121 11.99 -3.01 3.93
N LEU A 122 13.01 -2.43 4.59
CA LEU A 122 13.26 -0.98 4.54
C LEU A 122 13.55 -0.52 3.09
N SER A 123 14.39 -1.25 2.36
CA SER A 123 14.67 -0.95 0.95
C SER A 123 13.41 -1.00 0.10
N SER A 124 12.64 -2.10 0.21
CA SER A 124 11.40 -2.28 -0.54
C SER A 124 10.36 -1.21 -0.21
N ARG A 125 10.31 -0.72 1.04
CA ARG A 125 9.39 0.36 1.41
C ARG A 125 9.81 1.68 0.81
N ASN A 126 11.11 1.99 0.81
CA ASN A 126 11.62 3.22 0.21
C ASN A 126 11.37 3.24 -1.30
N ASP A 127 11.61 2.12 -1.99
CA ASP A 127 11.34 1.97 -3.41
C ASP A 127 9.84 2.13 -3.72
N ALA A 128 8.97 1.56 -2.87
CA ALA A 128 7.52 1.71 -2.99
C ALA A 128 7.05 3.15 -2.75
N ALA A 129 7.63 3.85 -1.77
CA ALA A 129 7.32 5.24 -1.48
C ALA A 129 7.72 6.15 -2.66
N LEU A 130 8.93 5.97 -3.20
CA LEU A 130 9.40 6.72 -4.38
C LEU A 130 8.54 6.45 -5.61
N ALA A 131 8.17 5.19 -5.86
CA ALA A 131 7.28 4.85 -6.96
C ALA A 131 5.91 5.51 -6.80
N ALA A 132 5.37 5.54 -5.58
CA ALA A 132 4.10 6.19 -5.28
C ALA A 132 4.17 7.72 -5.41
N CYS A 133 5.28 8.36 -5.02
CA CYS A 133 5.53 9.78 -5.28
C CYS A 133 5.49 10.07 -6.78
N GLY A 134 6.21 9.27 -7.57
CA GLY A 134 6.28 9.43 -9.02
C GLY A 134 4.92 9.26 -9.68
N LEU A 135 4.16 8.24 -9.28
CA LEU A 135 2.80 8.02 -9.76
C LEU A 135 1.87 9.19 -9.39
N CYS A 136 1.90 9.64 -8.14
CA CYS A 136 1.09 10.78 -7.70
C CYS A 136 1.42 12.06 -8.48
N PHE A 137 2.71 12.31 -8.75
CA PHE A 137 3.12 13.44 -9.57
C PHE A 137 2.52 13.36 -10.99
N VAL A 138 2.62 12.20 -11.63
CA VAL A 138 2.07 11.96 -12.97
C VAL A 138 0.55 12.07 -12.98
N ASP A 139 -0.14 11.54 -11.97
CA ASP A 139 -1.60 11.60 -11.85
C ASP A 139 -2.10 13.05 -11.75
N VAL A 140 -1.45 13.88 -10.92
CA VAL A 140 -1.81 15.30 -10.79
C VAL A 140 -1.58 16.05 -12.10
N LEU A 141 -0.48 15.76 -12.81
CA LEU A 141 -0.22 16.34 -14.14
C LEU A 141 -1.24 15.90 -15.17
N PHE A 142 -1.59 14.61 -15.18
CA PHE A 142 -2.57 14.05 -16.11
C PHE A 142 -3.96 14.65 -15.86
N LEU A 143 -4.45 14.62 -14.63
CA LEU A 143 -5.77 15.15 -14.27
C LEU A 143 -5.85 16.67 -14.50
N GLY A 144 -4.83 17.42 -14.10
CA GLY A 144 -4.81 18.87 -14.32
C GLY A 144 -4.62 19.24 -15.80
N GLY A 145 -3.88 18.44 -16.58
CA GLY A 145 -3.79 18.58 -18.03
C GLY A 145 -5.13 18.28 -18.73
N LEU A 146 -5.84 17.25 -18.28
CA LEU A 146 -7.17 16.90 -18.77
C LEU A 146 -8.19 18.01 -18.47
N TRP A 147 -8.12 18.59 -17.27
CA TRP A 147 -8.95 19.74 -16.92
C TRP A 147 -8.63 20.94 -17.82
N ARG A 148 -7.34 21.25 -18.03
CA ARG A 148 -6.92 22.35 -18.91
C ARG A 148 -7.40 22.17 -20.35
N ALA A 149 -7.36 20.94 -20.87
CA ALA A 149 -7.75 20.65 -22.24
C ALA A 149 -9.27 20.65 -22.43
N SER A 150 -10.02 20.14 -21.45
CA SER A 150 -11.49 20.02 -21.55
C SER A 150 -12.23 21.28 -21.10
N GLY A 151 -11.65 22.08 -20.21
CA GLY A 151 -12.33 23.20 -19.55
C GLY A 151 -13.43 22.76 -18.58
N ASP A 152 -13.62 21.46 -18.36
CA ASP A 152 -14.66 20.89 -17.50
C ASP A 152 -14.02 20.04 -16.37
N LEU A 153 -14.56 20.19 -15.17
CA LEU A 153 -14.16 19.45 -13.97
C LEU A 153 -14.72 18.02 -13.97
N THR A 154 -15.73 17.72 -14.79
CA THR A 154 -16.28 16.35 -14.87
C THR A 154 -15.28 15.37 -15.47
N ALA A 155 -14.52 15.79 -16.49
CA ALA A 155 -13.54 14.95 -17.18
C ALA A 155 -12.45 14.37 -16.24
N PRO A 156 -11.75 15.17 -15.41
CA PRO A 156 -10.75 14.64 -14.48
C PRO A 156 -11.39 13.79 -13.39
N VAL A 157 -12.61 14.11 -12.93
CA VAL A 157 -13.32 13.28 -11.94
C VAL A 157 -13.64 11.90 -12.49
N VAL A 158 -14.20 11.82 -13.70
CA VAL A 158 -14.50 10.54 -14.35
C VAL A 158 -13.22 9.75 -14.61
N ALA A 159 -12.16 10.41 -15.07
CA ALA A 159 -10.86 9.76 -15.28
C ALA A 159 -10.29 9.19 -13.97
N ALA A 160 -10.33 9.96 -12.88
CA ALA A 160 -9.88 9.50 -11.57
C ALA A 160 -10.69 8.30 -11.06
N VAL A 161 -12.02 8.31 -11.23
CA VAL A 161 -12.89 7.17 -10.85
C VAL A 161 -12.55 5.93 -11.68
N LEU A 162 -12.34 6.07 -12.99
CA LEU A 162 -12.00 4.93 -13.86
C LEU A 162 -10.64 4.33 -13.52
N ILE A 163 -9.62 5.16 -13.26
CA ILE A 163 -8.29 4.69 -12.84
C ILE A 163 -8.39 3.90 -11.54
N ASN A 164 -9.08 4.45 -10.54
CA ASN A 164 -9.25 3.77 -9.26
C ASN A 164 -10.11 2.50 -9.38
N ALA A 165 -11.09 2.46 -10.29
CA ALA A 165 -11.88 1.26 -10.55
C ALA A 165 -11.03 0.10 -11.09
N VAL A 166 -10.06 0.39 -11.97
CA VAL A 166 -9.12 -0.61 -12.49
C VAL A 166 -8.21 -1.13 -11.38
N ASP A 167 -7.67 -0.24 -10.54
CA ASP A 167 -6.81 -0.63 -9.43
C ASP A 167 -7.56 -1.49 -8.41
N TYR A 168 -8.79 -1.11 -8.09
CA TYR A 168 -9.64 -1.87 -7.18
C TYR A 168 -10.00 -3.25 -7.74
N TRP A 169 -10.33 -3.33 -9.02
CA TRP A 169 -10.59 -4.61 -9.69
C TRP A 169 -9.37 -5.54 -9.60
N ASN A 170 -8.19 -5.02 -9.87
CA ASN A 170 -6.94 -5.78 -9.79
C ASN A 170 -6.64 -6.22 -8.35
N ALA A 171 -6.88 -5.36 -7.36
CA ALA A 171 -6.72 -5.68 -5.94
C ALA A 171 -7.68 -6.81 -5.52
N HIS A 172 -8.95 -6.70 -5.89
CA HIS A 172 -9.97 -7.71 -5.61
C HIS A 172 -9.61 -9.07 -6.24
N GLN A 173 -9.15 -9.09 -7.49
CA GLN A 173 -8.67 -10.31 -8.15
C GLN A 173 -7.45 -10.94 -7.45
N ALA A 174 -6.56 -10.11 -6.91
CA ALA A 174 -5.41 -10.60 -6.14
C ALA A 174 -5.81 -11.24 -4.81
N VAL A 175 -6.84 -10.71 -4.12
CA VAL A 175 -7.43 -11.32 -2.91
C VAL A 175 -7.98 -12.71 -3.24
N LEU A 176 -8.85 -12.80 -4.24
CA LEU A 176 -9.50 -14.05 -4.62
C LEU A 176 -8.48 -15.15 -4.98
N LYS A 177 -7.42 -14.79 -5.71
CA LYS A 177 -6.33 -15.73 -6.04
C LYS A 177 -5.57 -16.20 -4.81
N ARG A 178 -5.39 -15.35 -3.79
CA ARG A 178 -4.74 -15.73 -2.53
C ARG A 178 -5.62 -16.68 -1.72
N GLU A 179 -6.90 -16.37 -1.57
CA GLU A 179 -7.84 -17.23 -0.86
C GLU A 179 -7.92 -18.63 -1.49
N ALA A 180 -8.00 -18.69 -2.83
CA ALA A 180 -7.98 -19.96 -3.56
C ALA A 180 -6.71 -20.80 -3.28
N LYS A 181 -5.53 -20.15 -3.24
CA LYS A 181 -4.26 -20.83 -2.90
C LYS A 181 -4.24 -21.33 -1.45
N VAL A 182 -4.73 -20.53 -0.50
CA VAL A 182 -4.79 -20.91 0.92
C VAL A 182 -5.77 -22.08 1.13
N SER A 183 -6.93 -22.05 0.49
CA SER A 183 -7.89 -23.17 0.53
C SER A 183 -7.33 -24.45 -0.10
N GLN A 184 -6.52 -24.33 -1.16
CA GLN A 184 -5.88 -25.48 -1.80
C GLN A 184 -4.79 -26.09 -0.90
N HIS A 185 -4.00 -25.25 -0.21
CA HIS A 185 -2.97 -25.70 0.72
C HIS A 185 -3.56 -26.36 1.98
N ASN A 186 -4.64 -25.80 2.54
CA ASN A 186 -5.34 -26.42 3.68
C ASN A 186 -5.99 -27.77 3.31
N ARG A 187 -6.42 -27.95 2.04
CA ARG A 187 -6.93 -29.25 1.56
C ARG A 187 -5.84 -30.29 1.34
N SER A 188 -4.64 -29.89 0.91
CA SER A 188 -3.52 -30.83 0.76
C SER A 188 -2.97 -31.32 2.10
N ASP A 189 -2.93 -30.47 3.12
CA ASP A 189 -2.40 -30.83 4.43
C ASP A 189 -3.41 -31.64 5.28
N GLY A 190 -4.71 -31.42 5.09
CA GLY A 190 -5.77 -32.20 5.74
C GLY A 190 -5.93 -33.63 5.21
N SER A 191 -5.51 -33.91 3.97
CA SER A 191 -5.59 -35.27 3.38
C SER A 191 -4.47 -36.20 3.83
N GLY A 192 -3.40 -35.68 4.46
CA GLY A 192 -2.23 -36.45 4.86
C GLY A 192 -2.28 -37.04 6.27
N SER A 193 -3.20 -36.61 7.14
CA SER A 193 -3.21 -37.02 8.55
C SER A 193 -4.13 -38.19 8.89
N HIS A 194 -5.04 -38.61 7.98
CA HIS A 194 -5.97 -39.71 8.24
C HIS A 194 -5.51 -41.09 7.75
N SER A 195 -4.39 -41.21 7.03
CA SER A 195 -3.94 -42.48 6.45
C SER A 195 -2.97 -43.29 7.32
N ARG A 196 -2.75 -42.92 8.59
CA ARG A 196 -1.78 -43.58 9.50
C ARG A 196 -2.39 -44.20 10.76
N ALA A 197 -3.72 -44.30 10.87
CA ALA A 197 -4.39 -44.78 12.07
C ALA A 197 -4.93 -46.23 11.98
N ASN A 198 -4.69 -46.98 10.89
CA ASN A 198 -5.29 -48.31 10.68
C ASN A 198 -4.31 -49.50 10.57
N ASP A 199 -3.03 -49.31 10.89
CA ASP A 199 -2.06 -50.42 10.94
C ASP A 199 -1.55 -50.63 12.38
N LEU A 200 -2.42 -51.10 13.27
CA LEU A 200 -2.06 -51.80 14.51
C LEU A 200 -3.13 -52.85 14.85
#